data_AF-A0A850MQG1-F1
#
_entry.id   AF-A0A850MQG1-F1
#
_cell.length_a   1.000
_cell.length_b   1.000
_cell.length_c   1.000
_cell.angle_alpha   90.00
_cell.angle_beta   90.00
_cell.angle_gamma   90.00
#
_symmetry.space_group_name_H-M   'P 1'
#
loop_
_entity.id
_entity.type
_entity.pdbx_description
1 polymer ?
#
loop_
_entity_poly.entity_id
_entity_poly.type
_entity_poly.pdbx_seq_one_letter_code
_entity_poly.pdbx_strand_id
1 'polypeptide(L)'
;MHATDPFDSDSDDDLLPDGWEVDNSLFPLNPLDASIDNEMDGLINLLEYFYNTSPTDSDTDNDLLPDGWEVNNQLDPLNISDAQDDFDADNLTNREEYNLGTDPNDADSDDDLIPDKWEVDNSLSPNNALDASLDIEMDGLINIQEFFYNTDPRDFDSDDDGYSDGVEVGAGTNPLDEFDFPSGPAPESILLELSILIVGIAVAAALVVLGILIRSRPVVAPPPPPKQAAPVPQKSTKGD
;
A
#
# COMPACT_ATOMS: atom_id res chain seq x y z
N MET A 1 -45.07 25.68 30.17
CA MET A 1 -44.69 25.65 31.60
C MET A 1 -43.97 24.33 31.79
N HIS A 2 -42.65 24.38 31.73
CA HIS A 2 -41.80 23.30 32.20
C HIS A 2 -42.02 23.27 33.71
N ALA A 3 -42.32 22.11 34.29
CA ALA A 3 -42.73 22.01 35.69
C ALA A 3 -41.52 22.01 36.65
N THR A 4 -40.54 22.86 36.35
CA THR A 4 -39.32 23.06 37.12
C THR A 4 -39.59 23.87 38.39
N ASP A 5 -38.74 23.70 39.41
CA ASP A 5 -38.82 24.50 40.63
C ASP A 5 -38.08 25.84 40.41
N PRO A 6 -38.73 27.02 40.51
CA PRO A 6 -38.04 28.30 40.35
C PRO A 6 -36.97 28.60 41.41
N PHE A 7 -36.84 27.78 42.46
CA PHE A 7 -35.79 27.86 43.47
C PHE A 7 -34.72 26.78 43.34
N ASP A 8 -34.89 25.87 42.40
CA ASP A 8 -33.90 24.87 42.01
C ASP A 8 -33.39 25.22 40.61
N SER A 9 -32.09 25.10 40.38
CA SER A 9 -31.52 25.41 39.06
C SER A 9 -31.30 24.17 38.20
N ASP A 10 -31.47 22.99 38.80
CA ASP A 10 -31.24 21.66 38.23
C ASP A 10 -32.33 20.76 38.87
N SER A 11 -33.49 20.68 38.22
CA SER A 11 -34.72 20.14 38.82
C SER A 11 -34.73 18.61 38.90
N ASP A 12 -33.82 17.90 38.23
CA ASP A 12 -33.69 16.45 38.28
C ASP A 12 -32.34 15.92 38.79
N ASP A 13 -31.48 16.81 39.27
CA ASP A 13 -30.20 16.54 39.93
C ASP A 13 -29.20 15.78 39.03
N ASP A 14 -29.21 16.05 37.72
CA ASP A 14 -28.34 15.39 36.74
C ASP A 14 -27.11 16.20 36.32
N LEU A 15 -26.92 17.36 36.96
CA LEU A 15 -25.86 18.36 36.75
C LEU A 15 -26.06 19.26 35.53
N LEU A 16 -27.12 19.10 34.76
CA LEU A 16 -27.53 20.07 33.75
C LEU A 16 -28.46 21.13 34.36
N PRO A 17 -28.22 22.43 34.13
CA PRO A 17 -29.17 23.44 34.60
C PRO A 17 -30.44 23.48 33.75
N ASP A 18 -31.61 23.59 34.40
CA ASP A 18 -32.94 23.68 33.77
C ASP A 18 -32.99 24.68 32.60
N GLY A 19 -32.32 25.83 32.78
CA GLY A 19 -32.28 26.90 31.78
C GLY A 19 -31.50 26.48 30.54
N TRP A 20 -30.36 25.82 30.74
CA TRP A 20 -29.52 25.34 29.64
C TRP A 20 -30.21 24.21 28.89
N GLU A 21 -30.85 23.29 29.59
CA GLU A 21 -31.62 22.22 28.97
C GLU A 21 -32.77 22.75 28.12
N VAL A 22 -33.54 23.72 28.63
CA VAL A 22 -34.62 24.35 27.86
C VAL A 22 -34.09 25.04 26.60
N ASP A 23 -32.96 25.74 26.71
CA ASP A 23 -32.35 26.44 25.57
C ASP A 23 -31.81 25.44 24.52
N ASN A 24 -31.38 24.25 24.94
CA ASN A 24 -30.88 23.17 24.08
C ASN A 24 -31.90 22.07 23.75
N SER A 25 -33.20 22.32 24.01
CA SER A 25 -34.29 21.38 23.72
C SER A 25 -34.22 20.02 24.44
N LEU A 26 -33.54 19.97 25.59
CA LEU A 26 -33.51 18.84 26.53
C LEU A 26 -34.67 18.93 27.54
N PHE A 27 -34.71 17.99 28.49
CA PHE A 27 -35.83 17.80 29.41
C PHE A 27 -35.43 17.99 30.87
N PRO A 28 -35.74 19.17 31.49
CA PRO A 28 -35.39 19.53 32.88
C PRO A 28 -35.95 18.66 34.02
N LEU A 29 -36.58 17.53 33.72
CA LEU A 29 -37.19 16.63 34.68
C LEU A 29 -36.86 15.16 34.36
N ASN A 30 -35.93 14.93 33.45
CA ASN A 30 -35.50 13.64 32.97
C ASN A 30 -33.97 13.49 33.12
N PRO A 31 -33.50 12.93 34.24
CA PRO A 31 -32.05 12.88 34.56
C PRO A 31 -31.25 11.91 33.68
N LEU A 32 -31.89 11.30 32.68
CA LEU A 32 -31.25 10.37 31.76
C LEU A 32 -30.70 11.07 30.53
N ASP A 33 -31.20 12.25 30.17
CA ASP A 33 -30.75 12.92 28.95
C ASP A 33 -29.36 13.57 29.11
N ALA A 34 -28.90 13.94 30.32
CA ALA A 34 -27.49 14.28 30.56
C ALA A 34 -26.49 13.24 30.02
N SER A 35 -26.88 11.96 30.00
CA SER A 35 -26.03 10.86 29.52
C SER A 35 -26.25 10.46 28.06
N ILE A 36 -27.13 11.17 27.34
CA ILE A 36 -27.40 10.95 25.93
C ILE A 36 -26.40 11.76 25.10
N ASP A 37 -25.91 11.14 24.05
CA ASP A 37 -25.18 11.76 22.93
C ASP A 37 -26.18 11.86 21.77
N ASN A 38 -26.63 13.08 21.47
CA ASN A 38 -27.77 13.32 20.59
C ASN A 38 -27.38 13.26 19.12
N GLU A 39 -26.16 13.72 18.82
CA GLU A 39 -25.57 13.88 17.50
C GLU A 39 -24.71 12.68 17.08
N MET A 40 -24.39 11.81 18.04
CA MET A 40 -23.55 10.63 17.89
C MET A 40 -22.12 10.97 17.47
N ASP A 41 -21.61 12.10 17.95
CA ASP A 41 -20.26 12.60 17.69
C ASP A 41 -19.25 12.13 18.76
N GLY A 42 -19.74 11.54 19.85
CA GLY A 42 -18.95 11.04 20.96
C GLY A 42 -18.97 11.91 22.22
N LEU A 43 -19.69 13.03 22.24
CA LEU A 43 -19.86 13.89 23.43
C LEU A 43 -21.28 13.82 23.97
N ILE A 44 -21.43 13.41 25.25
CA ILE A 44 -22.76 13.39 25.90
C ILE A 44 -23.19 14.80 26.27
N ASN A 45 -24.51 15.04 26.39
CA ASN A 45 -25.11 16.33 26.76
C ASN A 45 -24.50 16.99 28.01
N LEU A 46 -24.12 16.19 29.02
CA LEU A 46 -23.43 16.71 30.20
C LEU A 46 -22.03 17.25 29.88
N LEU A 47 -21.28 16.57 29.01
CA LEU A 47 -19.96 17.03 28.58
C LEU A 47 -20.07 18.22 27.64
N GLU A 48 -21.07 18.23 26.75
CA GLU A 48 -21.42 19.39 25.92
C GLU A 48 -21.58 20.67 26.76
N TYR A 49 -22.31 20.58 27.88
CA TYR A 49 -22.44 21.69 28.83
C TYR A 49 -21.09 22.14 29.41
N PHE A 50 -20.18 21.22 29.71
CA PHE A 50 -18.87 21.54 30.30
C PHE A 50 -17.86 22.09 29.29
N TYR A 51 -17.90 21.63 28.03
CA TYR A 51 -17.06 22.12 26.94
C TYR A 51 -17.66 23.32 26.21
N ASN A 52 -18.89 23.70 26.55
CA ASN A 52 -19.61 24.83 25.97
C ASN A 52 -19.84 24.65 24.45
N THR A 53 -20.03 23.40 24.04
CA THR A 53 -20.47 22.96 22.71
C THR A 53 -22.00 22.82 22.67
N SER A 54 -22.55 22.48 21.51
CA SER A 54 -24.00 22.36 21.30
C SER A 54 -24.45 20.89 21.20
N PRO A 55 -25.34 20.38 22.09
CA PRO A 55 -25.87 19.00 22.06
C PRO A 55 -26.89 18.75 20.93
N THR A 56 -26.81 19.57 19.89
CA THR A 56 -27.59 19.49 18.65
C THR A 56 -26.74 19.82 17.42
N ASP A 57 -25.44 20.05 17.59
CA ASP A 57 -24.48 20.39 16.53
C ASP A 57 -23.22 19.57 16.79
N SER A 58 -22.84 18.70 15.87
CA SER A 58 -21.70 17.79 16.07
C SER A 58 -20.33 18.44 15.88
N ASP A 59 -20.29 19.69 15.40
CA ASP A 59 -19.09 20.43 14.99
C ASP A 59 -19.37 21.92 15.27
N THR A 60 -19.20 22.31 16.53
CA THR A 60 -19.68 23.59 17.06
C THR A 60 -18.97 24.78 16.39
N ASP A 61 -17.69 24.65 16.05
CA ASP A 61 -16.91 25.72 15.45
C ASP A 61 -16.81 25.67 13.91
N ASN A 62 -17.35 24.61 13.31
CA ASN A 62 -17.50 24.36 11.88
C ASN A 62 -16.16 24.22 11.13
N ASP A 63 -15.21 23.51 11.72
CA ASP A 63 -13.88 23.27 11.16
C ASP A 63 -13.71 21.90 10.47
N LEU A 64 -14.79 21.11 10.51
CA LEU A 64 -14.95 19.74 10.02
C LEU A 64 -14.41 18.64 10.94
N LEU A 65 -14.04 18.96 12.17
CA LEU A 65 -13.80 18.00 13.24
C LEU A 65 -15.04 17.93 14.15
N PRO A 66 -15.43 16.72 14.61
CA PRO A 66 -16.52 16.63 15.57
C PRO A 66 -16.10 17.02 17.00
N ASP A 67 -16.97 17.68 17.74
CA ASP A 67 -16.69 18.17 19.11
C ASP A 67 -16.21 17.01 20.01
N GLY A 68 -16.89 15.87 19.95
CA GLY A 68 -16.51 14.65 20.67
C GLY A 68 -15.13 14.09 20.26
N TRP A 69 -14.71 14.24 19.00
CA TRP A 69 -13.38 13.82 18.56
C TRP A 69 -12.30 14.77 19.07
N GLU A 70 -12.54 16.08 18.95
CA GLU A 70 -11.60 17.11 19.40
C GLU A 70 -11.32 17.01 20.90
N VAL A 71 -12.38 16.89 21.71
CA VAL A 71 -12.25 16.70 23.16
C VAL A 71 -11.44 15.45 23.51
N ASN A 72 -11.67 14.34 22.81
CA ASN A 72 -10.94 13.09 23.04
C ASN A 72 -9.47 13.16 22.63
N ASN A 73 -9.12 14.05 21.70
CA ASN A 73 -7.77 14.26 21.18
C ASN A 73 -7.12 15.55 21.71
N GLN A 74 -7.67 16.16 22.76
CA GLN A 74 -7.14 17.36 23.44
C GLN A 74 -7.09 18.63 22.57
N LEU A 75 -7.93 18.71 21.55
CA LEU A 75 -8.18 19.93 20.77
C LEU A 75 -9.30 20.78 21.41
N ASP A 76 -9.48 22.00 20.92
CA ASP A 76 -10.48 22.94 21.41
C ASP A 76 -11.66 23.01 20.42
N PRO A 77 -12.83 22.41 20.75
CA PRO A 77 -14.01 22.33 19.86
C PRO A 77 -14.68 23.69 19.56
N LEU A 78 -14.08 24.77 20.03
CA LEU A 78 -14.50 26.15 19.82
C LEU A 78 -13.46 26.96 19.02
N ASN A 79 -12.40 26.32 18.52
CA ASN A 79 -11.28 26.93 17.84
C ASN A 79 -11.02 26.37 16.43
N ILE A 80 -11.76 26.91 15.46
CA ILE A 80 -11.69 26.55 14.02
C ILE A 80 -10.30 26.50 13.36
N SER A 81 -9.28 27.06 14.01
CA SER A 81 -7.92 27.09 13.46
C SER A 81 -7.11 25.84 13.81
N ASP A 82 -7.42 25.14 14.90
CA ASP A 82 -6.61 24.00 15.33
C ASP A 82 -6.82 22.77 14.43
N ALA A 83 -7.93 22.62 13.71
CA ALA A 83 -8.00 21.66 12.59
C ALA A 83 -6.85 21.78 11.58
N GLN A 84 -6.23 22.95 11.45
CA GLN A 84 -5.10 23.21 10.54
C GLN A 84 -3.74 23.28 11.23
N ASP A 85 -3.72 23.16 12.55
CA ASP A 85 -2.49 22.97 13.28
C ASP A 85 -2.00 21.53 13.11
N ASP A 86 -0.72 21.33 13.44
CA ASP A 86 0.04 20.08 13.34
C ASP A 86 0.65 19.90 14.74
N PHE A 87 -0.03 19.11 15.57
CA PHE A 87 0.14 19.18 17.02
C PHE A 87 1.32 18.34 17.51
N ASP A 88 1.61 17.23 16.85
CA ASP A 88 2.75 16.35 17.08
C ASP A 88 3.99 16.69 16.21
N ALA A 89 3.83 17.59 15.23
CA ALA A 89 4.84 18.09 14.31
C ALA A 89 5.34 17.06 13.28
N ASP A 90 4.47 16.17 12.81
CA ASP A 90 4.77 15.17 11.77
C ASP A 90 4.50 15.68 10.33
N ASN A 91 3.90 16.86 10.18
CA ASN A 91 3.43 17.50 8.94
C ASN A 91 2.09 17.00 8.37
N LEU A 92 1.29 16.30 9.16
CA LEU A 92 -0.15 16.16 8.96
C LEU A 92 -0.87 17.20 9.82
N THR A 93 -1.94 17.77 9.28
CA THR A 93 -2.82 18.61 10.11
C THR A 93 -3.77 17.73 10.91
N ASN A 94 -4.23 18.21 12.07
CA ASN A 94 -5.18 17.48 12.91
C ASN A 94 -6.42 16.98 12.13
N ARG A 95 -6.89 17.77 11.16
CA ARG A 95 -7.97 17.34 10.26
C ARG A 95 -7.56 16.24 9.27
N GLU A 96 -6.34 16.28 8.72
CA GLU A 96 -5.84 15.19 7.89
C GLU A 96 -5.77 13.89 8.70
N GLU A 97 -5.32 13.98 9.94
CA GLU A 97 -5.21 12.85 10.85
C GLU A 97 -6.57 12.25 11.23
N TYR A 98 -7.56 13.10 11.52
CA TYR A 98 -8.94 12.65 11.67
C TYR A 98 -9.45 11.84 10.45
N ASN A 99 -9.09 12.28 9.24
CA ASN A 99 -9.49 11.59 8.01
C ASN A 99 -8.70 10.28 7.77
N LEU A 100 -7.46 10.20 8.26
CA LEU A 100 -6.59 9.04 8.17
C LEU A 100 -6.85 8.02 9.29
N GLY A 101 -7.45 8.47 10.40
CA GLY A 101 -7.65 7.70 11.61
C GLY A 101 -6.38 7.57 12.46
N THR A 102 -5.40 8.46 12.28
CA THR A 102 -4.18 8.56 13.10
C THR A 102 -4.44 9.39 14.37
N ASP A 103 -3.52 9.34 15.33
CA ASP A 103 -3.56 10.12 16.57
C ASP A 103 -2.85 11.48 16.38
N PRO A 104 -3.57 12.61 16.44
CA PRO A 104 -2.97 13.95 16.31
C PRO A 104 -1.96 14.34 17.37
N ASN A 105 -1.75 13.50 18.38
CA ASN A 105 -0.76 13.69 19.42
C ASN A 105 0.45 12.75 19.28
N ASP A 106 0.52 11.94 18.23
CA ASP A 106 1.55 10.93 18.04
C ASP A 106 1.99 10.78 16.58
N ALA A 107 3.23 11.21 16.30
CA ALA A 107 3.80 11.24 14.94
C ALA A 107 4.04 9.86 14.31
N ASP A 108 3.76 8.77 15.03
CA ASP A 108 3.92 7.35 14.67
C ASP A 108 2.78 6.58 15.38
N SER A 109 1.57 6.70 14.84
CA SER A 109 0.31 6.28 15.47
C SER A 109 0.23 4.78 15.79
N ASP A 110 1.02 3.96 15.12
CA ASP A 110 1.04 2.51 15.33
C ASP A 110 2.32 1.96 16.00
N ASP A 111 3.22 2.86 16.42
CA ASP A 111 4.45 2.58 17.16
C ASP A 111 5.43 1.65 16.40
N ASP A 112 5.51 1.74 15.07
CA ASP A 112 6.37 0.89 14.25
C ASP A 112 7.72 1.49 13.87
N LEU A 113 7.98 2.72 14.32
CA LEU A 113 9.16 3.57 14.10
C LEU A 113 9.18 4.29 12.74
N ILE A 114 8.09 4.24 11.97
CA ILE A 114 7.91 5.00 10.74
C ILE A 114 6.87 6.10 11.02
N PRO A 115 7.15 7.38 10.72
CA PRO A 115 6.18 8.43 10.96
C PRO A 115 4.96 8.36 10.04
N ASP A 116 3.79 8.72 10.55
CA ASP A 116 2.51 8.65 9.83
C ASP A 116 2.56 9.37 8.48
N LYS A 117 3.11 10.60 8.49
CA LYS A 117 3.30 11.37 7.26
C LYS A 117 4.12 10.62 6.20
N TRP A 118 5.18 9.93 6.61
CA TRP A 118 6.05 9.19 5.68
C TRP A 118 5.30 7.99 5.10
N GLU A 119 4.53 7.27 5.93
CA GLU A 119 3.72 6.15 5.46
C GLU A 119 2.67 6.59 4.46
N VAL A 120 1.96 7.70 4.74
CA VAL A 120 0.97 8.28 3.82
C VAL A 120 1.61 8.62 2.47
N ASP A 121 2.79 9.26 2.48
CA ASP A 121 3.49 9.65 1.25
C ASP A 121 3.98 8.43 0.45
N ASN A 122 4.30 7.32 1.13
CA ASN A 122 4.75 6.06 0.51
C ASN A 122 3.64 5.00 0.32
N SER A 123 2.38 5.41 0.51
CA SER A 123 1.21 4.52 0.37
C SER A 123 1.27 3.26 1.27
N LEU A 124 1.80 3.43 2.47
CA LEU A 124 1.70 2.50 3.60
C LEU A 124 0.51 2.91 4.50
N SER A 125 0.30 2.15 5.57
CA SER A 125 -0.86 2.34 6.44
C SER A 125 -0.41 2.77 7.84
N PRO A 126 -0.60 4.05 8.22
CA PRO A 126 -0.13 4.63 9.51
C PRO A 126 -0.91 4.18 10.75
N ASN A 127 -1.50 2.99 10.67
CA ASN A 127 -2.35 2.38 11.67
C ASN A 127 -2.17 0.83 11.64
N ASN A 128 -1.10 0.37 10.99
CA ASN A 128 -0.77 -1.02 10.78
C ASN A 128 0.76 -1.26 10.85
N ALA A 129 1.25 -1.33 12.09
CA ALA A 129 2.64 -1.61 12.44
C ALA A 129 3.28 -2.88 11.85
N LEU A 130 2.48 -3.76 11.25
CA LEU A 130 2.99 -4.95 10.58
C LEU A 130 3.61 -4.62 9.23
N ASP A 131 3.21 -3.52 8.58
CA ASP A 131 3.72 -3.20 7.25
C ASP A 131 5.15 -2.62 7.26
N ALA A 132 5.66 -2.03 8.35
CA ALA A 132 7.09 -1.74 8.52
C ALA A 132 8.02 -2.92 8.18
N SER A 133 7.55 -4.14 8.42
CA SER A 133 8.32 -5.37 8.22
C SER A 133 8.16 -6.01 6.83
N LEU A 134 7.37 -5.39 5.96
CA LEU A 134 7.17 -5.85 4.58
C LEU A 134 8.26 -5.29 3.66
N ASP A 135 8.62 -6.10 2.67
CA ASP A 135 9.48 -5.76 1.55
C ASP A 135 8.59 -5.83 0.30
N ILE A 136 8.12 -4.68 -0.16
CA ILE A 136 7.06 -4.57 -1.18
C ILE A 136 7.59 -4.95 -2.57
N GLU A 137 8.76 -4.44 -2.94
CA GLU A 137 9.39 -4.68 -4.25
C GLU A 137 10.30 -5.91 -4.28
N MET A 138 10.51 -6.56 -3.13
CA MET A 138 11.36 -7.76 -2.97
C MET A 138 12.81 -7.51 -3.38
N ASP A 139 13.30 -6.30 -3.11
CA ASP A 139 14.60 -5.78 -3.52
C ASP A 139 15.69 -6.09 -2.47
N GLY A 140 15.24 -6.45 -1.24
CA GLY A 140 16.08 -6.79 -0.11
C GLY A 140 15.97 -5.83 1.08
N LEU A 141 15.17 -4.77 1.00
CA LEU A 141 14.89 -3.84 2.09
C LEU A 141 13.42 -3.87 2.50
N ILE A 142 13.18 -3.89 3.81
CA ILE A 142 11.82 -3.73 4.37
C ILE A 142 11.50 -2.24 4.54
N ASN A 143 10.22 -1.87 4.59
CA ASN A 143 9.74 -0.49 4.67
C ASN A 143 10.44 0.36 5.75
N ILE A 144 10.67 -0.18 6.95
CA ILE A 144 11.40 0.55 8.00
C ILE A 144 12.87 0.81 7.63
N GLN A 145 13.51 -0.11 6.88
CA GLN A 145 14.86 0.10 6.38
C GLN A 145 14.88 1.14 5.27
N GLU A 146 13.89 1.10 4.37
CA GLU A 146 13.69 2.10 3.32
C GLU A 146 13.60 3.51 3.92
N PHE A 147 12.79 3.67 4.97
CA PHE A 147 12.71 4.92 5.73
C PHE A 147 14.09 5.38 6.25
N PHE A 148 14.90 4.48 6.82
CA PHE A 148 16.23 4.83 7.34
C PHE A 148 17.27 5.13 6.26
N TYR A 149 17.15 4.53 5.08
CA TYR A 149 18.04 4.79 3.93
C TYR A 149 17.54 5.90 3.02
N ASN A 150 16.32 6.41 3.25
CA ASN A 150 15.67 7.44 2.46
C ASN A 150 15.47 7.02 0.99
N THR A 151 15.20 5.73 0.79
CA THR A 151 14.77 5.10 -0.45
C THR A 151 13.24 5.00 -0.50
N ASP A 152 12.67 4.67 -1.66
CA ASP A 152 11.23 4.52 -1.84
C ASP A 152 10.86 3.03 -1.76
N PRO A 153 10.03 2.57 -0.79
CA PRO A 153 9.65 1.16 -0.65
C PRO A 153 8.89 0.60 -1.86
N ARG A 154 8.50 1.45 -2.82
CA ARG A 154 7.82 1.11 -4.08
C ARG A 154 8.70 1.34 -5.31
N ASP A 155 9.96 1.71 -5.11
CA ASP A 155 11.00 1.72 -6.12
C ASP A 155 11.98 0.59 -5.84
N PHE A 156 12.41 -0.10 -6.88
CA PHE A 156 13.34 -1.20 -6.74
C PHE A 156 14.79 -0.73 -6.77
N ASP A 157 15.06 0.42 -7.37
CA ASP A 157 16.38 0.99 -7.70
C ASP A 157 16.23 2.52 -7.70
N SER A 158 16.42 3.13 -6.53
CA SER A 158 16.05 4.52 -6.26
C SER A 158 16.87 5.55 -7.06
N ASP A 159 18.05 5.17 -7.57
CA ASP A 159 18.91 6.05 -8.38
C ASP A 159 19.08 5.63 -9.85
N ASP A 160 18.34 4.60 -10.28
CA ASP A 160 18.26 4.09 -11.65
C ASP A 160 19.62 3.64 -12.23
N ASP A 161 20.56 3.20 -11.41
CA ASP A 161 21.90 2.79 -11.86
C ASP A 161 21.99 1.31 -12.29
N GLY A 162 20.94 0.55 -12.00
CA GLY A 162 20.76 -0.86 -12.33
C GLY A 162 21.03 -1.84 -11.19
N TYR A 163 21.31 -1.38 -9.97
CA TYR A 163 21.37 -2.18 -8.75
C TYR A 163 20.19 -1.86 -7.85
N SER A 164 19.65 -2.87 -7.14
CA SER A 164 18.58 -2.57 -6.19
C SER A 164 19.12 -1.95 -4.92
N ASP A 165 18.29 -1.13 -4.27
CA ASP A 165 18.64 -0.46 -3.02
C ASP A 165 19.15 -1.47 -1.97
N GLY A 166 18.47 -2.62 -1.84
CA GLY A 166 18.91 -3.70 -0.95
C GLY A 166 20.23 -4.37 -1.31
N VAL A 167 20.58 -4.44 -2.59
CA VAL A 167 21.89 -4.95 -3.03
C VAL A 167 22.99 -3.94 -2.68
N GLU A 168 22.72 -2.66 -2.85
CA GLU A 168 23.65 -1.58 -2.58
C GLU A 168 23.93 -1.40 -1.09
N VAL A 169 22.87 -1.32 -0.29
CA VAL A 169 22.96 -1.33 1.18
C VAL A 169 23.71 -2.57 1.67
N GLY A 170 23.43 -3.74 1.10
CA GLY A 170 24.13 -4.99 1.42
C GLY A 170 25.61 -4.98 1.04
N ALA A 171 25.99 -4.22 0.01
CA ALA A 171 27.37 -4.01 -0.43
C ALA A 171 28.09 -2.85 0.30
N GLY A 172 27.33 -2.02 1.03
CA GLY A 172 27.82 -0.83 1.71
C GLY A 172 28.06 0.36 0.77
N THR A 173 27.34 0.41 -0.34
CA THR A 173 27.27 1.56 -1.25
C THR A 173 26.01 2.39 -0.98
N ASN A 174 25.86 3.53 -1.65
CA ASN A 174 24.78 4.48 -1.38
C ASN A 174 23.64 4.33 -2.41
N PRO A 175 22.44 3.88 -2.02
CA PRO A 175 21.31 3.62 -2.94
C PRO A 175 20.65 4.87 -3.55
N LEU A 176 21.30 6.03 -3.42
CA LEU A 176 20.80 7.33 -3.87
C LEU A 176 21.88 8.09 -4.66
N ASP A 177 22.96 7.41 -5.08
CA ASP A 177 24.07 7.96 -5.83
C ASP A 177 24.45 7.01 -6.98
N GLU A 178 23.95 7.33 -8.18
CA GLU A 178 24.15 6.59 -9.44
C GLU A 178 25.63 6.28 -9.80
N PHE A 179 26.60 6.84 -9.05
CA PHE A 179 28.03 6.62 -9.22
C PHE A 179 28.70 5.83 -8.08
N ASP A 180 27.99 5.49 -7.01
CA ASP A 180 28.47 4.68 -5.89
C ASP A 180 27.75 3.34 -5.84
N PHE A 181 28.26 2.38 -6.61
CA PHE A 181 27.61 1.08 -6.80
C PHE A 181 28.52 -0.13 -6.54
N PRO A 182 27.96 -1.32 -6.31
CA PRO A 182 28.73 -2.51 -6.00
C PRO A 182 29.73 -2.86 -7.09
N SER A 183 30.98 -3.15 -6.71
CA SER A 183 32.01 -3.59 -7.66
C SER A 183 31.66 -4.97 -8.28
N GLY A 184 31.10 -4.96 -9.49
CA GLY A 184 30.68 -6.14 -10.25
C GLY A 184 29.99 -5.74 -11.57
N PRO A 185 29.60 -6.69 -12.43
CA PRO A 185 28.71 -6.39 -13.56
C PRO A 185 27.27 -6.20 -13.08
N ALA A 186 26.59 -5.13 -13.52
CA ALA A 186 25.18 -4.88 -13.22
C ALA A 186 24.31 -6.09 -13.60
N PRO A 187 23.24 -6.43 -12.85
CA PRO A 187 22.39 -7.58 -13.14
C PRO A 187 21.80 -7.57 -14.57
N GLU A 188 21.48 -6.40 -15.12
CA GLU A 188 21.11 -6.19 -16.53
C GLU A 188 22.17 -6.75 -17.51
N SER A 189 23.45 -6.56 -17.19
CA SER A 189 24.54 -7.09 -18.01
C SER A 189 24.64 -8.62 -17.93
N ILE A 190 24.22 -9.23 -16.81
CA ILE A 190 24.12 -10.69 -16.68
C ILE A 190 22.96 -11.25 -17.51
N LEU A 191 21.79 -10.59 -17.51
CA LEU A 191 20.64 -11.00 -18.34
C LEU A 191 20.92 -10.84 -19.84
N LEU A 192 21.64 -9.79 -20.23
CA LEU A 192 22.12 -9.63 -21.60
C LEU A 192 23.13 -10.73 -21.97
N GLU A 193 24.09 -11.05 -21.10
CA GLU A 193 25.04 -12.15 -21.34
C GLU A 193 24.32 -13.51 -21.44
N LEU A 194 23.35 -13.79 -20.56
CA LEU A 194 22.57 -15.03 -20.60
C LEU A 194 21.68 -15.10 -21.85
N SER A 195 21.04 -14.00 -22.24
CA SER A 195 20.20 -13.97 -23.44
C SER A 195 21.03 -14.18 -24.71
N ILE A 196 22.20 -13.56 -24.81
CA ILE A 196 23.18 -13.81 -25.87
C ILE A 196 23.63 -15.28 -25.87
N LEU A 197 23.89 -15.86 -24.70
CA LEU A 197 24.29 -17.26 -24.56
C LEU A 197 23.17 -18.21 -25.01
N ILE A 198 21.93 -17.99 -24.59
CA ILE A 198 20.75 -18.80 -24.94
C ILE A 198 20.51 -18.73 -26.45
N VAL A 199 20.54 -17.53 -27.05
CA VAL A 199 20.41 -17.34 -28.50
C VAL A 199 21.55 -18.04 -29.23
N GLY A 200 22.78 -17.93 -28.73
CA GLY A 200 23.95 -18.62 -29.29
C GLY A 200 23.79 -20.14 -29.32
N ILE A 201 23.31 -20.74 -28.23
CA ILE A 201 23.03 -22.18 -28.14
C ILE A 201 21.93 -22.58 -29.13
N ALA A 202 20.84 -21.80 -29.21
CA ALA A 202 19.73 -22.07 -30.13
C ALA A 202 20.18 -22.03 -31.60
N VAL A 203 20.99 -21.05 -31.99
CA VAL A 203 21.56 -20.93 -33.35
C VAL A 203 22.49 -22.12 -33.65
N ALA A 204 23.37 -22.49 -32.72
CA ALA A 204 24.26 -23.63 -32.88
C ALA A 204 23.47 -24.94 -33.09
N ALA A 205 22.42 -25.17 -32.30
CA ALA A 205 21.54 -26.32 -32.45
C ALA A 205 20.85 -26.35 -33.82
N ALA A 206 20.33 -25.21 -34.29
CA ALA A 206 19.69 -25.10 -35.60
C ALA A 206 20.66 -25.43 -36.75
N LEU A 207 21.90 -24.96 -36.66
CA LEU A 207 22.94 -25.26 -37.66
C LEU A 207 23.32 -26.75 -37.70
N VAL A 208 23.37 -27.42 -36.54
CA VAL A 208 23.59 -28.87 -36.47
C VAL A 208 22.46 -29.64 -37.14
N VAL A 209 21.20 -29.30 -36.83
CA VAL A 209 20.02 -29.92 -37.45
C VAL A 209 20.02 -29.69 -38.97
N LEU A 210 20.31 -28.47 -39.41
CA LEU A 210 20.41 -28.13 -40.83
C LEU A 210 21.51 -28.94 -41.53
N GLY A 211 22.67 -29.10 -40.89
CA GLY A 211 23.77 -29.92 -41.39
C GLY A 211 23.39 -31.40 -41.55
N ILE A 212 22.66 -31.96 -40.59
CA ILE A 212 22.13 -33.33 -40.65
C ILE A 212 21.12 -33.48 -41.81
N LEU A 213 20.22 -32.49 -41.98
CA LEU A 213 19.22 -32.50 -43.06
C LEU A 213 19.86 -32.37 -44.46
N ILE A 214 20.91 -31.56 -44.60
CA ILE A 214 21.64 -31.43 -45.86
C ILE A 214 22.36 -32.74 -46.21
N ARG A 215 22.95 -33.42 -45.22
CA ARG A 215 23.63 -34.73 -45.42
C ARG A 215 22.66 -35.89 -45.69
N SER A 216 21.41 -35.78 -45.22
CA SER A 216 20.38 -36.80 -45.37
C SER A 216 19.60 -36.73 -46.68
N ARG A 217 19.97 -35.83 -47.62
CA ARG A 217 19.27 -35.73 -48.91
C ARG A 217 19.49 -37.02 -49.73
N PRO A 218 18.42 -37.70 -50.16
CA PRO A 218 18.55 -38.95 -50.89
C PRO A 218 19.22 -38.70 -52.25
N VAL A 219 20.25 -39.49 -52.56
CA VAL A 219 20.86 -39.52 -53.89
C VAL A 219 19.77 -39.99 -54.87
N VAL A 220 19.41 -39.14 -55.83
CA VAL A 220 18.41 -39.47 -56.85
C VAL A 220 18.90 -40.70 -57.62
N ALA A 221 18.18 -41.81 -57.52
CA ALA A 221 18.52 -43.04 -58.22
C ALA A 221 18.46 -42.82 -59.75
N PRO A 222 19.42 -43.34 -60.53
CA PRO A 222 19.39 -43.19 -61.98
C PRO A 222 18.16 -43.89 -62.58
N PRO A 223 17.63 -43.38 -63.71
CA PRO A 223 16.41 -43.90 -64.31
C PRO A 223 16.55 -45.36 -64.76
N PRO A 224 15.46 -46.16 -64.70
CA PRO A 224 15.52 -47.59 -64.99
C PRO A 224 15.74 -47.86 -66.49
N PRO A 225 16.45 -48.96 -66.84
CA PRO A 225 16.69 -49.33 -68.23
C PRO A 225 15.42 -49.80 -68.94
N PRO A 226 15.31 -49.62 -70.28
CA PRO A 226 14.13 -49.99 -71.05
C PRO A 226 13.90 -51.52 -71.09
N LYS A 227 12.63 -51.94 -71.00
CA LYS A 227 12.19 -53.34 -70.92
C LYS A 227 12.53 -54.13 -72.19
N GLN A 228 13.18 -55.28 -72.04
CA GLN A 228 13.43 -56.25 -73.11
C GLN A 228 12.19 -57.12 -73.39
N ALA A 229 11.92 -57.41 -74.67
CA ALA A 229 10.81 -58.23 -75.12
C ALA A 229 10.99 -59.72 -74.77
N ALA A 230 9.89 -60.40 -74.43
CA ALA A 230 9.88 -61.78 -73.92
C ALA A 230 10.30 -62.82 -74.98
N PRO A 231 11.08 -63.85 -74.60
CA PRO A 231 11.46 -64.95 -75.50
C PRO A 231 10.42 -66.07 -75.58
N VAL A 232 10.35 -66.72 -76.74
CA VAL A 232 9.44 -67.82 -77.12
C VAL A 232 9.85 -69.14 -76.44
N PRO A 233 8.91 -69.96 -75.91
CA PRO A 233 9.25 -71.18 -75.17
C PRO A 233 9.63 -72.36 -76.09
N GLN A 234 10.73 -73.05 -75.75
CA GLN A 234 11.11 -74.36 -76.31
C GLN A 234 10.59 -75.52 -75.46
N LYS A 235 10.27 -76.63 -76.13
CA LYS A 235 9.61 -77.85 -75.64
C LYS A 235 10.56 -78.89 -75.04
N SER A 236 10.01 -79.66 -74.06
CA SER A 236 10.20 -81.11 -73.77
C SER A 236 11.60 -81.56 -73.29
N THR A 237 11.85 -82.64 -72.54
CA THR A 237 11.24 -83.96 -72.24
C THR A 237 11.78 -84.42 -70.85
N LYS A 238 11.00 -84.96 -69.89
CA LYS A 238 10.63 -86.38 -69.59
C LYS A 238 11.77 -87.40 -69.33
N GLY A 239 11.64 -88.16 -68.23
CA GLY A 239 12.30 -89.44 -67.87
C GLY A 239 12.87 -89.39 -66.43
N ASP A 240 12.62 -90.27 -65.47
CA ASP A 240 11.81 -91.50 -65.28
C ASP A 240 11.39 -91.55 -63.79
#